data_AF-A0A4S8KSL4-F1
#
_entry.id   AF-A0A4S8KSL4-F1
#
_cell.length_a   1.000
_cell.length_b   1.000
_cell.length_c   1.000
_cell.angle_alpha   90.00
_cell.angle_beta   90.00
_cell.angle_gamma   90.00
#
_symmetry.space_group_name_H-M   'P 1'
#
loop_
_entity.id
_entity.type
_entity.pdbx_description
1 polymer ?
#
loop_
_entity_poly.entity_id
_entity_poly.type
_entity_poly.pdbx_seq_one_letter_code
_entity_poly.pdbx_strand_id
1 'polypeptide(L)'
;MSIESLLNPDRERDFMNEESVQEIEKGIFEAVMRSREAQECSTINGGDDDVVDDAPLEARPTRRDALQAASTMQKYFQDIDDPFARKLESILASFGRQTRLDEMQSATLTLITDFFTRK
;
A
#
# COMPACT_ATOMS: atom_id res chain seq x y z
N MET A 1 22.49 -39.81 -17.17
CA MET A 1 21.77 -38.78 -16.40
C MET A 1 21.21 -39.43 -15.14
N SER A 2 21.50 -38.89 -13.97
CA SER A 2 21.02 -39.43 -12.69
C SER A 2 19.74 -38.71 -12.24
N ILE A 3 18.90 -39.37 -11.44
CA ILE A 3 17.71 -38.73 -10.82
C ILE A 3 18.13 -37.52 -9.98
N GLU A 4 19.28 -37.57 -9.32
CA GLU A 4 19.82 -36.45 -8.55
C GLU A 4 20.10 -35.22 -9.41
N SER A 5 20.59 -35.40 -10.65
CA SER A 5 20.81 -34.29 -11.61
C SER A 5 19.52 -33.67 -12.16
N LEU A 6 18.37 -34.35 -12.02
CA LEU A 6 17.05 -33.85 -12.42
C LEU A 6 16.30 -33.15 -11.27
N LEU A 7 16.53 -33.60 -10.03
CA LEU A 7 15.90 -33.02 -8.84
C LEU A 7 16.68 -31.84 -8.26
N ASN A 8 18.00 -31.82 -8.46
CA ASN A 8 18.90 -30.76 -7.99
C ASN A 8 19.78 -30.30 -9.16
N PRO A 9 19.24 -29.52 -10.11
CA PRO A 9 20.03 -29.03 -11.23
C PRO A 9 21.19 -28.18 -10.69
N ASP A 10 22.40 -28.36 -11.23
CA ASP A 10 23.60 -27.66 -10.77
C ASP A 10 23.43 -26.13 -10.79
N ARG A 11 22.56 -25.64 -11.67
CA ARG A 11 22.16 -24.25 -11.74
C ARG A 11 21.55 -23.72 -10.43
N GLU A 12 20.75 -24.50 -9.72
CA GLU A 12 20.08 -24.09 -8.48
C GLU A 12 20.98 -24.21 -7.24
N ARG A 13 22.04 -25.03 -7.32
CA ARG A 13 23.06 -25.13 -6.25
C ARG A 13 23.79 -23.80 -6.06
N ASP A 14 24.16 -23.14 -7.15
CA ASP A 14 24.87 -21.86 -7.09
C ASP A 14 24.00 -20.71 -6.56
N PHE A 15 22.67 -20.79 -6.71
CA PHE A 15 21.72 -19.81 -6.16
C PHE A 15 21.51 -19.93 -4.64
N MET A 16 21.77 -21.11 -4.07
CA MET A 16 21.61 -21.41 -2.64
C MET A 16 22.94 -21.38 -1.87
N ASN A 17 24.02 -20.89 -2.49
CA ASN A 17 25.27 -20.67 -1.79
C ASN A 17 25.10 -19.54 -0.75
N GLU A 18 25.78 -19.67 0.39
CA GLU A 18 25.63 -18.74 1.51
C GLU A 18 25.88 -17.27 1.13
N GLU A 19 26.81 -17.06 0.19
CA GLU A 19 27.16 -15.75 -0.35
C GLU A 19 26.03 -15.13 -1.19
N SER A 20 25.38 -15.91 -2.06
CA SER A 20 24.25 -15.43 -2.88
C SER A 20 22.99 -15.17 -2.05
N VAL A 21 22.76 -15.99 -1.01
CA VAL A 21 21.65 -15.78 -0.08
C VAL A 21 21.86 -14.49 0.73
N GLN A 22 23.07 -14.24 1.23
CA GLN A 22 23.39 -13.00 1.96
C GLN A 22 23.24 -11.75 1.07
N GLU A 23 23.63 -11.82 -0.20
CA GLU A 23 23.42 -10.71 -1.14
C GLU A 23 21.93 -10.43 -1.41
N ILE A 24 21.12 -11.48 -1.54
CA ILE A 24 19.66 -11.36 -1.70
C ILE A 24 19.02 -10.76 -0.45
N GLU A 25 19.38 -11.25 0.73
CA GLU A 25 18.89 -10.73 2.02
C GLU A 25 19.26 -9.26 2.20
N LYS A 26 20.51 -8.89 1.88
CA LYS A 26 20.96 -7.50 1.89
C LYS A 26 20.19 -6.65 0.89
N GLY A 27 19.93 -7.17 -0.31
CA GLY A 27 19.13 -6.48 -1.33
C GLY A 27 17.69 -6.25 -0.88
N ILE A 28 17.08 -7.22 -0.19
CA ILE A 28 15.74 -7.09 0.41
C ILE A 28 15.78 -6.03 1.52
N PHE A 29 16.76 -6.09 2.42
CA PHE A 29 16.90 -5.12 3.51
C PHE A 29 17.08 -3.70 2.97
N GLU A 30 17.98 -3.49 2.01
CA GLU A 30 18.18 -2.17 1.39
C GLU A 30 16.93 -1.66 0.67
N ALA A 31 16.20 -2.54 -0.03
CA ALA A 31 14.95 -2.16 -0.69
C ALA A 31 13.88 -1.72 0.32
N VAL A 32 13.74 -2.43 1.44
CA VAL A 32 12.82 -2.08 2.52
C VAL A 32 13.23 -0.77 3.19
N MET A 33 14.53 -0.59 3.47
CA MET A 33 15.05 0.64 4.06
C MET A 33 14.86 1.84 3.14
N ARG A 34 15.14 1.72 1.83
CA ARG A 34 14.88 2.79 0.86
C ARG A 34 13.40 3.14 0.73
N SER A 35 12.52 2.13 0.80
CA SER A 35 11.07 2.37 0.80
C SER A 35 10.63 3.13 2.05
N ARG A 36 11.22 2.81 3.20
CA ARG A 36 10.96 3.50 4.47
C ARG A 36 11.52 4.92 4.47
N GLU A 37 12.75 5.11 4.02
CA GLU A 37 13.38 6.43 3.85
C GLU A 37 12.60 7.30 2.87
N ALA A 38 12.08 6.75 1.77
CA ALA A 38 11.23 7.50 0.85
C ALA A 38 9.90 7.93 1.48
N GLN A 39 9.34 7.08 2.36
CA GLN A 39 8.15 7.40 3.14
C GLN A 39 8.42 8.49 4.19
N GLU A 40 9.57 8.43 4.86
CA GLU A 40 10.03 9.41 5.87
C GLU A 40 10.50 10.74 5.24
N CYS A 41 11.04 10.72 4.01
CA CYS A 41 11.44 11.92 3.28
C CYS A 41 10.23 12.63 2.64
N SER A 42 9.16 11.88 2.32
CA SER A 42 7.88 12.45 1.89
C SER A 42 7.10 13.15 3.02
N THR A 43 7.48 12.96 4.30
CA THR A 43 6.85 13.59 5.46
C THR A 43 7.42 14.97 5.83
N ILE A 44 8.42 15.50 5.11
CA ILE A 44 9.00 16.83 5.38
C ILE A 44 8.10 18.02 4.98
N ASN A 45 6.90 17.80 4.43
CA ASN A 45 5.99 18.90 4.04
C ASN A 45 4.59 18.84 4.67
N GLY A 46 4.49 18.44 5.93
CA GLY A 46 3.28 18.60 6.72
C GLY A 46 3.48 18.09 8.14
N GLY A 47 3.84 19.00 9.05
CA GLY A 47 4.23 18.68 10.42
C GLY A 47 3.16 18.00 11.26
N ASP A 48 3.58 17.23 12.28
CA ASP A 48 3.65 17.69 13.67
C ASP A 48 4.30 16.58 14.53
N ASP A 49 5.14 17.04 15.46
CA ASP A 49 5.78 16.42 16.64
C ASP A 49 6.02 14.89 16.73
N ASP A 50 7.31 14.53 16.74
CA ASP A 50 7.82 13.27 17.29
C ASP A 50 7.65 13.28 18.82
N VAL A 51 6.63 12.59 19.32
CA VAL A 51 6.66 12.01 20.66
C VAL A 51 6.77 10.50 20.52
N VAL A 52 7.93 9.99 20.89
CA VAL A 52 8.20 8.59 21.22
C VAL A 52 7.18 8.08 22.24
N ASP A 53 6.10 7.48 21.75
CA ASP A 53 5.19 6.69 22.56
C ASP A 53 5.25 5.25 22.07
N ASP A 54 5.70 4.37 22.96
CA ASP A 54 5.80 2.90 22.81
C ASP A 54 4.39 2.25 22.78
N ALA A 55 3.36 3.02 22.40
CA ALA A 55 2.02 2.55 22.16
C ALA A 55 2.00 1.73 20.86
N PRO A 56 1.23 0.64 20.78
CA PRO A 56 1.01 -0.03 19.51
C PRO A 56 0.41 1.00 18.55
N LEU A 57 1.24 1.47 17.60
CA LEU A 57 0.85 2.45 16.58
C LEU A 57 -0.45 1.94 15.96
N GLU A 58 -1.56 2.62 16.27
CA GLU A 58 -2.85 2.26 15.72
C GLU A 58 -2.70 2.22 14.21
N ALA A 59 -3.02 1.07 13.62
CA ALA A 59 -2.84 0.89 12.19
C ALA A 59 -3.61 1.99 11.45
N ARG A 60 -2.94 2.64 10.49
CA ARG A 60 -3.54 3.70 9.69
C ARG A 60 -4.89 3.20 9.12
N PRO A 61 -5.97 4.00 9.21
CA PRO A 61 -7.27 3.60 8.68
C PRO A 61 -7.18 3.20 7.22
N THR A 62 -7.92 2.16 6.83
CA THR A 62 -7.96 1.73 5.44
C THR A 62 -8.68 2.79 4.59
N ARG A 63 -8.47 2.75 3.26
CA ARG A 63 -9.23 3.59 2.32
C ARG A 63 -10.74 3.42 2.50
N ARG A 64 -11.19 2.20 2.79
CA ARG A 64 -12.60 1.88 3.07
C ARG A 64 -13.10 2.60 4.32
N ASP A 65 -12.32 2.59 5.39
CA ASP A 65 -12.67 3.27 6.64
C ASP A 65 -12.77 4.79 6.44
N ALA A 66 -11.83 5.37 5.69
CA ALA A 66 -11.85 6.78 5.35
C ALA A 66 -13.07 7.17 4.51
N LEU A 67 -13.45 6.34 3.53
CA LEU A 67 -14.67 6.55 2.73
C LEU A 67 -15.95 6.41 3.58
N GLN A 68 -15.97 5.49 4.54
CA GLN A 68 -17.08 5.33 5.46
C GLN A 68 -17.21 6.55 6.39
N ALA A 69 -16.09 7.05 6.92
CA ALA A 69 -16.07 8.27 7.73
C ALA A 69 -16.58 9.48 6.93
N ALA A 70 -16.12 9.64 5.67
CA ALA A 70 -16.59 10.70 4.78
C ALA A 70 -18.11 10.62 4.53
N SER A 71 -18.65 9.41 4.33
CA SER A 71 -20.10 9.21 4.18
C SER A 71 -20.87 9.60 5.45
N THR A 72 -20.35 9.24 6.62
CA THR A 72 -20.95 9.63 7.91
C THR A 72 -20.97 11.15 8.08
N MET A 73 -19.87 11.83 7.75
CA MET A 73 -19.81 13.30 7.79
C MET A 73 -20.79 13.93 6.80
N GLN A 74 -20.88 13.43 5.56
CA GLN A 74 -21.85 13.93 4.58
C GLN A 74 -23.29 13.84 5.09
N LYS A 75 -23.66 12.72 5.72
CA LYS A 75 -25.00 12.56 6.33
C LYS A 75 -25.24 13.57 7.45
N TYR A 76 -24.23 13.90 8.23
CA TYR A 76 -24.34 14.89 9.30
C TYR A 76 -24.60 16.30 8.75
N PHE A 77 -23.94 16.69 7.65
CA PHE A 77 -24.08 18.03 7.06
C PHE A 77 -25.27 18.18 6.10
N GLN A 78 -25.93 17.08 5.74
CA GLN A 78 -27.01 17.05 4.76
C GLN A 78 -28.16 18.01 5.09
N ASP A 79 -28.48 18.16 6.38
CA ASP A 79 -29.60 18.99 6.85
C ASP A 79 -29.16 20.39 7.30
N ILE A 80 -27.87 20.71 7.17
CA ILE A 80 -27.30 22.00 7.59
C ILE A 80 -27.16 22.90 6.36
N ASP A 81 -27.96 23.96 6.33
CA ASP A 81 -27.89 25.02 5.32
C ASP A 81 -26.95 26.15 5.75
N ASP A 82 -25.67 25.80 5.89
CA ASP A 82 -24.60 26.71 6.23
C ASP A 82 -23.53 26.73 5.11
N PRO A 83 -22.96 27.89 4.73
CA PRO A 83 -21.93 27.98 3.70
C PRO A 83 -20.72 27.06 3.94
N PHE A 84 -20.32 26.87 5.21
CA PHE A 84 -19.25 25.94 5.58
C PHE A 84 -19.68 24.49 5.34
N ALA A 85 -20.91 24.12 5.70
CA ALA A 85 -21.45 22.78 5.47
C ALA A 85 -21.47 22.44 3.97
N ARG A 86 -21.95 23.37 3.12
CA ARG A 86 -21.94 23.20 1.65
C ARG A 86 -20.52 23.02 1.10
N LYS A 87 -19.55 23.80 1.60
CA LYS A 87 -18.14 23.69 1.21
C LYS A 87 -17.55 22.33 1.62
N LEU A 88 -17.82 21.90 2.84
CA LEU A 88 -17.33 20.64 3.37
C LEU A 88 -17.92 19.44 2.60
N GLU A 89 -19.20 19.47 2.25
CA GLU A 89 -19.81 18.45 1.39
C GLU A 89 -19.09 18.34 0.03
N SER A 90 -18.79 19.47 -0.61
CA SER A 90 -18.05 19.50 -1.87
C SER A 90 -16.65 18.86 -1.72
N ILE A 91 -15.95 19.18 -0.62
CA ILE A 91 -14.64 18.61 -0.31
C ILE A 91 -14.76 17.10 -0.10
N LEU A 92 -15.68 16.63 0.74
CA LEU A 92 -15.90 15.21 1.01
C LEU A 92 -16.27 14.43 -0.27
N ALA A 93 -17.07 15.04 -1.15
CA ALA A 93 -17.41 14.45 -2.43
C ALA A 93 -16.19 14.33 -3.36
N SER A 94 -15.33 15.34 -3.41
CA SER A 94 -14.08 15.27 -4.18
C SER A 94 -13.10 14.25 -3.61
N PHE A 95 -12.97 14.19 -2.28
CA PHE A 95 -12.14 13.20 -1.58
C PHE A 95 -12.58 11.78 -1.93
N GLY A 96 -13.89 11.50 -1.87
CA GLY A 96 -14.43 10.19 -2.21
C GLY A 96 -14.17 9.79 -3.66
N ARG A 97 -14.31 10.73 -4.61
CA ARG A 97 -13.99 10.47 -6.03
C ARG A 97 -12.50 10.19 -6.23
N GLN A 98 -11.63 11.02 -5.65
CA GLN A 98 -10.18 10.86 -5.79
C GLN A 98 -9.71 9.54 -5.21
N THR A 99 -10.18 9.17 -4.02
CA THR A 99 -9.79 7.92 -3.36
C THR A 99 -10.14 6.69 -4.18
N ARG A 100 -11.30 6.70 -4.85
CA ARG A 100 -11.72 5.62 -5.76
C ARG A 100 -10.92 5.61 -7.06
N LEU A 101 -10.60 6.78 -7.61
CA LEU A 101 -9.73 6.87 -8.79
C LEU A 101 -8.33 6.33 -8.50
N ASP A 102 -7.76 6.68 -7.35
CA ASP A 102 -6.45 6.18 -6.93
C ASP A 102 -6.47 4.66 -6.75
N GLU A 103 -7.58 4.10 -6.24
CA GLU A 103 -7.78 2.65 -6.15
C GLU A 103 -7.77 1.99 -7.53
N MET A 104 -8.55 2.53 -8.48
CA MET A 104 -8.61 2.02 -9.85
C MET A 104 -7.26 2.14 -10.56
N GLN A 105 -6.50 3.21 -10.32
CA GLN A 105 -5.17 3.40 -10.90
C GLN A 105 -4.13 2.46 -10.28
N SER A 106 -4.29 2.12 -9.00
CA SER A 106 -3.43 1.14 -8.32
C SER A 106 -3.77 -0.31 -8.65
N ALA A 107 -4.90 -0.57 -9.34
CA ALA A 107 -5.31 -1.91 -9.72
C ALA A 107 -4.43 -2.43 -10.86
N THR A 108 -3.94 -3.66 -10.71
CA THR A 108 -3.18 -4.35 -11.75
C THR A 108 -4.05 -4.58 -12.98
N LEU A 109 -3.54 -4.23 -14.15
CA LEU A 109 -4.20 -4.58 -15.42
C LEU A 109 -4.20 -6.09 -15.59
N THR A 110 -5.38 -6.68 -15.64
CA THR A 110 -5.58 -8.11 -15.91
C THR A 110 -6.30 -8.30 -17.24
N LEU A 111 -5.96 -9.36 -17.96
CA LEU A 111 -6.70 -9.76 -19.15
C LEU A 111 -7.90 -10.61 -18.75
N ILE A 112 -8.99 -10.50 -19.49
CA ILE A 112 -10.19 -11.34 -19.25
C ILE A 112 -9.86 -12.85 -19.35
N THR A 113 -8.79 -13.18 -20.07
CA THR A 113 -8.29 -14.55 -20.24
C THR A 113 -7.51 -15.08 -19.04
N ASP A 114 -7.02 -14.20 -18.15
CA ASP A 114 -6.25 -14.60 -16.97
C ASP A 114 -7.09 -15.42 -15.98
N PHE A 115 -8.41 -15.22 -15.99
CA PHE A 115 -9.35 -16.00 -15.20
C PHE A 115 -9.51 -17.44 -15.71
N PHE A 116 -9.27 -17.68 -17.00
CA PHE A 116 -9.39 -18.99 -17.63
C PHE A 116 -8.03 -19.70 -17.64
N THR A 117 -7.49 -20.01 -16.46
CA THR A 117 -6.37 -20.94 -16.37
C THR A 117 -6.85 -22.32 -16.82
N ARG A 118 -6.44 -22.73 -18.03
CA ARG A 118 -6.64 -24.12 -18.50
C ARG A 118 -5.85 -25.04 -17.58
N LYS A 119 -6.56 -25.91 -16.87
CA LYS A 119 -5.98 -27.11 -16.25
C LYS A 119 -5.47 -28.07 -17.32
#